data_AF-A0A1A9BDD8-F1
#
_entry.id   AF-A0A1A9BDD8-F1
#
_cell.length_a   1.000
_cell.length_b   1.000
_cell.length_c   1.000
_cell.angle_alpha   90.00
_cell.angle_beta   90.00
_cell.angle_gamma   90.00
#
_symmetry.space_group_name_H-M   'P 1'
#
loop_
_entity.id
_entity.type
_entity.pdbx_description
1 polymer ?
#
loop_
_entity_poly.entity_id
_entity_poly.type
_entity_poly.pdbx_seq_one_letter_code
_entity_poly.pdbx_strand_id
1 'polypeptide(L)'
;MADETGPTGADRVEMNAAAQDGARIYQVAQGTIYVDAGQARSAAQRLASMPVHQSVDQLMTMSQNDACWVLTEMDEASAARRLAALPRDRCAALLAGMDEGLAAKRLVLLPQELAVHVLGAMPAVRAADLLVEIPPDRVPGLLDGIPPDRSAALLGKTSDDRLSALLHLESWTTADTLLRRLPAARVLALSWPPPADTDHLPRRNRELWARRVGAAHSHAARRMAADLAAVPDDRALAELSALPAGSAVLVVNRLDETRATDLLSRAPRPWVAGLLDHGLSQGAKFLVRMPPERAEAVLAAMSPRRADLLHGPLRIGRLSPRDAAAELATATVDDVVQLEAHLGSAWLYATLSAMEPARVAAILSDRMLFDHVPADVQVFVEAMPTPRQATVLAWLPPARAAAVVARLGDEQVRRLLTEMPAQWGAVLAAGMPVERRRHILDGLPRQIRQPLTDAARARGTAL
;
A
#
# COMPACT_ATOMS: atom_id res chain seq x y z
N MET A 1 -70.61 74.79 -5.43
CA MET A 1 -69.34 74.05 -5.53
C MET A 1 -69.58 72.91 -6.49
N ALA A 2 -69.07 73.05 -7.71
CA ALA A 2 -69.30 72.14 -8.82
C ALA A 2 -68.33 70.96 -8.74
N ASP A 3 -68.87 69.77 -8.99
CA ASP A 3 -68.17 68.50 -9.06
C ASP A 3 -67.50 68.42 -10.44
N GLU A 4 -66.18 68.61 -10.50
CA GLU A 4 -65.39 68.42 -11.71
C GLU A 4 -65.22 66.92 -11.96
N THR A 5 -66.03 66.38 -12.84
CA THR A 5 -65.82 65.07 -13.45
C THR A 5 -64.51 65.12 -14.25
N GLY A 6 -63.43 64.61 -13.67
CA GLY A 6 -62.15 64.41 -14.36
C GLY A 6 -62.30 63.48 -15.58
N PRO A 7 -61.37 63.58 -16.55
CA PRO A 7 -61.50 62.96 -17.87
C PRO A 7 -61.67 61.44 -17.79
N THR A 8 -62.83 60.96 -18.21
CA THR A 8 -63.16 59.56 -18.46
C THR A 8 -62.41 59.07 -19.71
N GLY A 9 -61.13 58.70 -19.54
CA GLY A 9 -60.34 58.14 -20.64
C GLY A 9 -58.84 58.04 -20.39
N ALA A 10 -58.37 57.99 -19.14
CA ALA A 10 -56.96 57.72 -18.87
C ALA A 10 -56.71 56.20 -18.96
N ASP A 11 -55.96 55.78 -19.98
CA ASP A 11 -55.40 54.44 -20.09
C ASP A 11 -54.65 54.09 -18.80
N ARG A 12 -55.26 53.23 -17.97
CA ARG A 12 -54.67 52.77 -16.73
C ARG A 12 -53.61 51.72 -17.06
N VAL A 13 -52.35 52.15 -17.10
CA VAL A 13 -51.21 51.23 -17.24
C VAL A 13 -50.94 50.56 -15.89
N GLU A 14 -51.33 49.30 -15.76
CA GLU A 14 -50.98 48.47 -14.61
C GLU A 14 -49.60 47.83 -14.83
N MET A 15 -48.64 48.14 -13.94
CA MET A 15 -47.30 47.56 -13.97
C MET A 15 -47.10 46.65 -12.76
N ASN A 16 -46.97 45.35 -13.00
CA ASN A 16 -46.64 44.36 -11.98
C ASN A 16 -45.11 44.22 -11.89
N ALA A 17 -44.52 44.68 -10.78
CA ALA A 17 -43.11 44.46 -10.48
C ALA A 17 -42.99 43.49 -9.30
N ALA A 18 -42.27 42.39 -9.50
CA ALA A 18 -41.97 41.42 -8.44
C ALA A 18 -40.48 41.48 -8.09
N ALA A 19 -40.18 41.64 -6.81
CA ALA A 19 -38.81 41.52 -6.31
C ALA A 19 -38.51 40.05 -6.00
N GLN A 20 -37.30 39.61 -6.37
CA GLN A 20 -36.74 38.32 -5.97
C GLN A 20 -35.53 38.55 -5.06
N ASP A 21 -35.19 37.55 -4.25
CA ASP A 21 -33.95 37.51 -3.45
C ASP A 21 -33.73 38.68 -2.48
N GLY A 22 -34.81 39.16 -1.86
CA GLY A 22 -34.72 40.24 -0.87
C GLY A 22 -34.49 41.63 -1.46
N ALA A 23 -34.60 41.77 -2.79
CA ALA A 23 -34.65 43.07 -3.44
C ALA A 23 -35.82 43.90 -2.88
N ARG A 24 -35.59 45.19 -2.67
CA ARG A 24 -36.65 46.10 -2.21
C ARG A 24 -37.12 46.92 -3.40
N ILE A 25 -38.41 46.81 -3.70
CA ILE A 25 -39.07 47.70 -4.64
C ILE A 25 -39.66 48.85 -3.84
N TYR A 26 -39.25 50.06 -4.14
CA TYR A 26 -39.92 51.26 -3.63
C TYR A 26 -40.29 52.16 -4.80
N GLN A 27 -41.55 52.56 -4.82
CA GLN A 27 -42.06 53.58 -5.71
C GLN A 27 -41.88 54.93 -5.02
N VAL A 28 -41.20 55.86 -5.67
CA VAL A 28 -41.08 57.24 -5.16
C VAL A 28 -42.14 58.14 -5.79
N ALA A 29 -42.40 59.29 -5.17
CA ALA A 29 -43.28 60.31 -5.73
C ALA A 29 -42.86 60.61 -7.19
N GLN A 30 -43.83 60.72 -8.11
CA GLN A 30 -43.67 60.80 -9.58
C GLN A 30 -43.66 59.48 -10.36
N GLY A 31 -43.86 58.33 -9.69
CA GLY A 31 -44.11 57.06 -10.39
C GLY A 31 -42.84 56.32 -10.85
N THR A 32 -41.65 56.78 -10.46
CA THR A 32 -40.40 56.05 -10.67
C THR A 32 -40.31 54.87 -9.70
N ILE A 33 -40.05 53.68 -10.23
CA ILE A 33 -39.88 52.44 -9.46
C ILE A 33 -38.39 52.14 -9.36
N TYR A 34 -37.87 52.13 -8.13
CA TYR A 34 -36.50 51.70 -7.85
C TYR A 34 -36.51 50.26 -7.37
N VAL A 35 -35.66 49.45 -7.99
CA VAL A 35 -35.38 48.08 -7.57
C VAL A 35 -34.00 48.08 -6.92
N ASP A 36 -33.97 48.03 -5.58
CA ASP A 36 -32.72 47.88 -4.83
C ASP A 36 -32.26 46.44 -4.93
N ALA A 37 -31.12 46.21 -5.57
CA ALA A 37 -30.61 44.89 -5.93
C ALA A 37 -30.02 44.09 -4.75
N GLY A 38 -30.41 44.45 -3.52
CA GLY A 38 -29.93 43.87 -2.27
C GLY A 38 -28.70 44.62 -1.73
N GLN A 39 -28.64 44.80 -0.41
CA GLN A 39 -27.56 45.53 0.25
C GLN A 39 -26.16 44.99 -0.09
N ALA A 40 -26.03 43.67 -0.26
CA ALA A 40 -24.77 43.02 -0.63
C ALA A 40 -24.29 43.40 -2.03
N ARG A 41 -25.18 43.44 -3.03
CA ARG A 41 -24.81 43.80 -4.41
C ARG A 41 -24.46 45.29 -4.53
N SER A 42 -25.20 46.17 -3.89
CA SER A 42 -24.85 47.60 -3.85
C SER A 42 -23.53 47.84 -3.11
N ALA A 43 -23.28 47.11 -2.02
CA ALA A 43 -21.98 47.14 -1.35
C ALA A 43 -20.87 46.59 -2.26
N ALA A 44 -21.10 45.49 -2.97
CA ALA A 44 -20.15 44.90 -3.91
C ALA A 44 -19.78 45.89 -5.03
N GLN A 45 -20.77 46.54 -5.65
CA GLN A 45 -20.53 47.54 -6.69
C GLN A 45 -19.75 48.75 -6.17
N ARG A 46 -20.09 49.26 -4.96
CA ARG A 46 -19.35 50.35 -4.33
C ARG A 46 -17.91 49.96 -4.01
N LEU A 47 -17.69 48.80 -3.41
CA LEU A 47 -16.35 48.31 -3.10
C LEU A 47 -15.55 48.01 -4.37
N ALA A 48 -16.20 47.54 -5.44
CA ALA A 48 -15.59 47.27 -6.74
C ALA A 48 -15.10 48.55 -7.44
N SER A 49 -15.79 49.68 -7.25
CA SER A 49 -15.40 50.98 -7.83
C SER A 49 -14.39 51.77 -6.99
N MET A 50 -14.22 51.42 -5.71
CA MET A 50 -13.19 52.00 -4.83
C MET A 50 -11.78 51.50 -5.16
N PRO A 51 -10.73 52.30 -4.87
CA PRO A 51 -9.34 51.81 -4.85
C PRO A 51 -9.20 50.57 -3.96
N VAL A 52 -8.35 49.61 -4.38
CA VAL A 52 -8.23 48.29 -3.73
C VAL A 52 -7.93 48.40 -2.23
N HIS A 53 -7.03 49.29 -1.82
CA HIS A 53 -6.67 49.48 -0.41
C HIS A 53 -7.86 49.95 0.45
N GLN A 54 -8.63 50.95 -0.02
CA GLN A 54 -9.83 51.42 0.69
C GLN A 54 -10.90 50.32 0.76
N SER A 55 -11.08 49.57 -0.33
CA SER A 55 -12.01 48.44 -0.33
C SER A 55 -11.59 47.35 0.66
N VAL A 56 -10.30 47.09 0.79
CA VAL A 56 -9.75 46.11 1.74
C VAL A 56 -9.95 46.57 3.17
N ASP A 57 -9.67 47.85 3.49
CA ASP A 57 -9.91 48.40 4.83
C ASP A 57 -11.39 48.26 5.22
N GLN A 58 -12.30 48.53 4.30
CA GLN A 58 -13.74 48.32 4.54
C GLN A 58 -14.07 46.84 4.79
N LEU A 59 -13.58 45.91 3.96
CA LEU A 59 -13.78 44.46 4.15
C LEU A 59 -13.21 43.94 5.49
N MET A 60 -12.15 44.57 6.01
CA MET A 60 -11.58 44.24 7.31
C MET A 60 -12.45 44.68 8.49
N THR A 61 -13.24 45.75 8.32
CA THR A 61 -14.20 46.22 9.35
C THR A 61 -15.53 45.47 9.34
N MET A 62 -15.87 44.82 8.22
CA MET A 62 -17.10 44.05 8.07
C MET A 62 -17.06 42.73 8.87
N SER A 63 -18.25 42.24 9.25
CA SER A 63 -18.36 40.87 9.74
C SER A 63 -17.91 39.88 8.66
N GLN A 64 -17.45 38.69 9.05
CA GLN A 64 -17.00 37.69 8.08
C GLN A 64 -18.11 37.32 7.09
N ASN A 65 -19.34 37.14 7.58
CA ASN A 65 -20.48 36.80 6.74
C ASN A 65 -20.79 37.90 5.73
N ASP A 66 -20.86 39.16 6.16
CA ASP A 66 -21.17 40.28 5.25
C ASP A 66 -20.07 40.46 4.20
N ALA A 67 -18.80 40.35 4.60
CA ALA A 67 -17.68 40.39 3.67
C ALA A 67 -17.75 39.24 2.65
N CYS A 68 -18.12 38.02 3.07
CA CYS A 68 -18.35 36.90 2.15
C CYS A 68 -19.47 37.22 1.15
N TRP A 69 -20.64 37.66 1.61
CA TRP A 69 -21.78 38.01 0.74
C TRP A 69 -21.41 39.09 -0.28
N VAL A 70 -20.71 40.13 0.15
CA VAL A 70 -20.27 41.21 -0.73
C VAL A 70 -19.25 40.73 -1.76
N LEU A 71 -18.30 39.88 -1.38
CA LEU A 71 -17.33 39.30 -2.31
C LEU A 71 -17.99 38.29 -3.27
N THR A 72 -19.04 37.61 -2.85
CA THR A 72 -19.83 36.69 -3.70
C THR A 72 -20.54 37.43 -4.83
N GLU A 73 -21.15 38.59 -4.55
CA GLU A 73 -21.84 39.42 -5.54
C GLU A 73 -20.90 40.23 -6.45
N MET A 74 -19.59 40.26 -6.15
CA MET A 74 -18.60 41.03 -6.90
C MET A 74 -18.09 40.24 -8.12
N ASP A 75 -17.75 40.91 -9.23
CA ASP A 75 -17.17 40.23 -10.39
C ASP A 75 -15.86 39.49 -10.06
N GLU A 76 -15.55 38.43 -10.82
CA GLU A 76 -14.42 37.51 -10.62
C GLU A 76 -13.09 38.22 -10.33
N ALA A 77 -12.69 39.11 -11.25
CA ALA A 77 -11.42 39.81 -11.19
C ALA A 77 -11.36 40.84 -10.06
N SER A 78 -12.45 41.56 -9.79
CA SER A 78 -12.49 42.55 -8.72
C SER A 78 -12.38 41.92 -7.33
N ALA A 79 -13.10 40.82 -7.06
CA ALA A 79 -12.97 40.17 -5.75
C ALA A 79 -11.60 39.49 -5.61
N ALA A 80 -11.06 38.86 -6.66
CA ALA A 80 -9.74 38.25 -6.61
C ALA A 80 -8.65 39.29 -6.27
N ARG A 81 -8.67 40.48 -6.87
CA ARG A 81 -7.73 41.57 -6.55
C ARG A 81 -7.81 42.04 -5.09
N ARG A 82 -9.01 42.06 -4.51
CA ARG A 82 -9.23 42.47 -3.11
C ARG A 82 -8.86 41.38 -2.14
N LEU A 83 -9.21 40.13 -2.44
CA LEU A 83 -8.73 38.95 -1.73
C LEU A 83 -7.21 38.88 -1.71
N ALA A 84 -6.55 39.22 -2.82
CA ALA A 84 -5.09 39.23 -2.93
C ALA A 84 -4.40 40.27 -2.03
N ALA A 85 -5.12 41.33 -1.67
CA ALA A 85 -4.62 42.42 -0.84
C ALA A 85 -5.02 42.29 0.64
N LEU A 86 -5.85 41.31 1.00
CA LEU A 86 -6.19 41.00 2.40
C LEU A 86 -5.06 40.24 3.11
N PRO A 87 -4.98 40.35 4.46
CA PRO A 87 -4.15 39.44 5.25
C PRO A 87 -4.50 37.97 4.95
N ARG A 88 -3.48 37.11 4.88
CA ARG A 88 -3.59 35.70 4.43
C ARG A 88 -4.67 34.93 5.20
N ASP A 89 -4.67 35.06 6.53
CA ASP A 89 -5.62 34.36 7.40
C ASP A 89 -7.05 34.83 7.18
N ARG A 90 -7.24 36.14 6.94
CA ARG A 90 -8.56 36.70 6.63
C ARG A 90 -9.04 36.25 5.25
N CYS A 91 -8.16 36.24 4.26
CA CYS A 91 -8.46 35.71 2.93
C CYS A 91 -8.92 34.24 3.02
N ALA A 92 -8.19 33.42 3.78
CA ALA A 92 -8.54 32.02 4.02
C ALA A 92 -9.90 31.86 4.72
N ALA A 93 -10.18 32.66 5.76
CA ALA A 93 -11.46 32.62 6.45
C ALA A 93 -12.64 33.02 5.55
N LEU A 94 -12.47 34.03 4.69
CA LEU A 94 -13.51 34.47 3.76
C LEU A 94 -13.77 33.43 2.67
N LEU A 95 -12.73 32.91 2.02
CA LEU A 95 -12.89 31.85 1.01
C LEU A 95 -13.46 30.56 1.62
N ALA A 96 -13.16 30.26 2.90
CA ALA A 96 -13.74 29.12 3.60
C ALA A 96 -15.24 29.28 3.89
N GLY A 97 -15.75 30.52 3.92
CA GLY A 97 -17.17 30.83 4.13
C GLY A 97 -17.98 31.05 2.85
N MET A 98 -17.37 30.93 1.66
CA MET A 98 -18.06 30.99 0.36
C MET A 98 -18.51 29.60 -0.09
N ASP A 99 -19.35 29.53 -1.13
CA ASP A 99 -19.60 28.31 -1.90
C ASP A 99 -18.30 27.71 -2.48
N GLU A 100 -18.16 26.38 -2.53
CA GLU A 100 -16.93 25.69 -2.93
C GLU A 100 -16.50 26.06 -4.35
N GLY A 101 -17.43 26.00 -5.30
CA GLY A 101 -17.15 26.26 -6.72
C GLY A 101 -16.75 27.71 -6.94
N LEU A 102 -17.43 28.64 -6.26
CA LEU A 102 -17.06 30.06 -6.31
C LEU A 102 -15.69 30.32 -5.67
N ALA A 103 -15.45 29.78 -4.47
CA ALA A 103 -14.18 29.93 -3.77
C ALA A 103 -13.01 29.38 -4.58
N ALA A 104 -13.17 28.22 -5.22
CA ALA A 104 -12.17 27.62 -6.09
C ALA A 104 -11.84 28.52 -7.30
N LYS A 105 -12.86 29.09 -7.97
CA LYS A 105 -12.66 30.06 -9.06
C LYS A 105 -11.85 31.27 -8.58
N ARG A 106 -12.18 31.83 -7.41
CA ARG A 106 -11.44 32.97 -6.86
C ARG A 106 -10.02 32.61 -6.48
N LEU A 107 -9.82 31.44 -5.88
CA LEU A 107 -8.52 30.94 -5.46
C LEU A 107 -7.56 30.76 -6.64
N VAL A 108 -8.05 30.26 -7.78
CA VAL A 108 -7.27 30.10 -9.02
C VAL A 108 -6.84 31.45 -9.62
N LEU A 109 -7.57 32.53 -9.34
CA LEU A 109 -7.22 33.88 -9.78
C LEU A 109 -6.25 34.60 -8.83
N LEU A 110 -5.94 34.05 -7.65
CA LEU A 110 -4.94 34.61 -6.75
C LEU A 110 -3.52 34.33 -7.27
N PRO A 111 -2.54 35.18 -6.90
CA PRO A 111 -1.13 34.83 -7.06
C PRO A 111 -0.84 33.47 -6.41
N GLN A 112 -0.10 32.60 -7.10
CA GLN A 112 0.12 31.20 -6.68
C GLN A 112 0.65 31.10 -5.25
N GLU A 113 1.64 31.92 -4.87
CA GLU A 113 2.20 31.95 -3.52
C GLU A 113 1.13 32.24 -2.45
N LEU A 114 0.19 33.15 -2.75
CA LEU A 114 -0.91 33.46 -1.84
C LEU A 114 -1.92 32.32 -1.79
N ALA A 115 -2.28 31.73 -2.93
CA ALA A 115 -3.21 30.61 -3.00
C ALA A 115 -2.71 29.40 -2.17
N VAL A 116 -1.41 29.10 -2.26
CA VAL A 116 -0.72 28.10 -1.43
C VAL A 116 -0.89 28.42 0.06
N HIS A 117 -0.59 29.66 0.46
CA HIS A 117 -0.70 30.07 1.87
C HIS A 117 -2.14 30.00 2.38
N VAL A 118 -3.10 30.42 1.55
CA VAL A 118 -4.52 30.39 1.89
C VAL A 118 -5.00 28.95 2.06
N LEU A 119 -4.69 28.04 1.13
CA LEU A 119 -5.00 26.62 1.28
C LEU A 119 -4.32 25.98 2.50
N GLY A 120 -3.08 26.37 2.79
CA GLY A 120 -2.34 25.91 3.97
C GLY A 120 -3.00 26.33 5.29
N ALA A 121 -3.57 27.54 5.34
CA ALA A 121 -4.22 28.10 6.53
C ALA A 121 -5.67 27.61 6.74
N MET A 122 -6.37 27.19 5.68
CA MET A 122 -7.75 26.68 5.77
C MET A 122 -7.85 25.36 6.54
N PRO A 123 -9.01 25.06 7.18
CA PRO A 123 -9.29 23.72 7.70
C PRO A 123 -9.13 22.64 6.62
N ALA A 124 -8.52 21.50 6.97
CA ALA A 124 -8.12 20.48 5.99
C ALA A 124 -9.29 19.92 5.17
N VAL A 125 -10.47 19.78 5.78
CA VAL A 125 -11.70 19.35 5.07
C VAL A 125 -12.06 20.37 4.00
N ARG A 126 -12.17 21.65 4.38
CA ARG A 126 -12.53 22.73 3.46
C ARG A 126 -11.53 22.88 2.31
N ALA A 127 -10.24 22.85 2.62
CA ALA A 127 -9.20 22.94 1.60
C ALA A 127 -9.27 21.75 0.63
N ALA A 128 -9.57 20.54 1.10
CA ALA A 128 -9.76 19.39 0.23
C ALA A 128 -10.99 19.55 -0.68
N ASP A 129 -12.11 20.05 -0.16
CA ASP A 129 -13.32 20.32 -0.96
C ASP A 129 -13.02 21.31 -2.09
N LEU A 130 -12.26 22.38 -1.80
CA LEU A 130 -11.82 23.32 -2.84
C LEU A 130 -10.89 22.68 -3.87
N LEU A 131 -9.97 21.79 -3.47
CA LEU A 131 -9.09 21.08 -4.41
C LEU A 131 -9.86 20.17 -5.38
N VAL A 132 -11.07 19.72 -5.03
CA VAL A 132 -11.95 18.98 -5.95
C VAL A 132 -12.46 19.88 -7.07
N GLU A 133 -12.84 21.11 -6.74
CA GLU A 133 -13.42 22.10 -7.68
C GLU A 133 -12.36 22.80 -8.56
N ILE A 134 -11.10 22.87 -8.12
CA ILE A 134 -10.01 23.47 -8.91
C ILE A 134 -9.70 22.59 -10.15
N PRO A 135 -9.35 23.15 -11.32
CA PRO A 135 -8.88 22.34 -12.45
C PRO A 135 -7.65 21.48 -12.09
N PRO A 136 -7.61 20.18 -12.44
CA PRO A 136 -6.58 19.26 -11.96
C PRO A 136 -5.16 19.65 -12.38
N ASP A 137 -5.00 20.32 -13.53
CA ASP A 137 -3.72 20.86 -14.04
C ASP A 137 -3.14 21.97 -13.16
N ARG A 138 -3.96 22.63 -12.34
CA ARG A 138 -3.54 23.71 -11.44
C ARG A 138 -3.16 23.24 -10.04
N VAL A 139 -3.69 22.10 -9.62
CA VAL A 139 -3.47 21.57 -8.26
C VAL A 139 -1.99 21.28 -7.96
N PRO A 140 -1.17 20.72 -8.87
CA PRO A 140 0.24 20.46 -8.58
C PRO A 140 1.03 21.69 -8.14
N GLY A 141 0.83 22.82 -8.83
CA GLY A 141 1.47 24.08 -8.47
C GLY A 141 1.03 24.60 -7.09
N LEU A 142 -0.18 24.25 -6.64
CA LEU A 142 -0.66 24.59 -5.30
C LEU A 142 -0.11 23.64 -4.23
N LEU A 143 0.10 22.37 -4.55
CA LEU A 143 0.63 21.39 -3.60
C LEU A 143 2.14 21.53 -3.38
N ASP A 144 2.90 22.00 -4.37
CA ASP A 144 4.36 22.16 -4.29
C ASP A 144 4.80 23.12 -3.16
N GLY A 145 3.98 24.13 -2.86
CA GLY A 145 4.23 25.07 -1.77
C GLY A 145 3.65 24.66 -0.40
N ILE A 146 2.91 23.55 -0.33
CA ILE A 146 2.30 23.06 0.92
C ILE A 146 3.16 21.93 1.49
N PRO A 147 3.44 21.91 2.81
CA PRO A 147 4.22 20.84 3.43
C PRO A 147 3.67 19.44 3.09
N PRO A 148 4.51 18.44 2.76
CA PRO A 148 4.04 17.15 2.24
C PRO A 148 3.04 16.41 3.13
N ASP A 149 3.19 16.50 4.46
CA ASP A 149 2.25 15.88 5.40
C ASP A 149 0.86 16.54 5.33
N ARG A 150 0.82 17.87 5.12
CA ARG A 150 -0.42 18.60 4.92
C ARG A 150 -1.03 18.27 3.56
N SER A 151 -0.24 18.27 2.49
CA SER A 151 -0.68 17.90 1.14
C SER A 151 -1.27 16.48 1.12
N ALA A 152 -0.61 15.51 1.77
CA ALA A 152 -1.13 14.16 1.92
C ALA A 152 -2.43 14.10 2.72
N ALA A 153 -2.57 14.92 3.78
CA ALA A 153 -3.82 15.01 4.53
C ALA A 153 -4.98 15.58 3.69
N LEU A 154 -4.71 16.59 2.85
CA LEU A 154 -5.72 17.15 1.92
C LEU A 154 -6.11 16.11 0.86
N LEU A 155 -5.11 15.52 0.20
CA LEU A 155 -5.32 14.49 -0.82
C LEU A 155 -6.03 13.25 -0.28
N GLY A 156 -5.76 12.88 0.99
CA GLY A 156 -6.44 11.78 1.66
C GLY A 156 -7.95 11.97 1.85
N LYS A 157 -8.48 13.19 1.64
CA LYS A 157 -9.91 13.51 1.68
C LYS A 157 -10.57 13.57 0.31
N THR A 158 -9.78 13.58 -0.78
CA THR A 158 -10.30 13.57 -2.16
C THR A 158 -10.75 12.17 -2.58
N SER A 159 -11.63 12.06 -3.60
CA SER A 159 -12.04 10.76 -4.17
C SER A 159 -10.87 10.02 -4.84
N ASP A 160 -10.98 8.69 -5.00
CA ASP A 160 -9.87 7.89 -5.54
C ASP A 160 -9.53 8.26 -6.98
N ASP A 161 -10.55 8.48 -7.80
CA ASP A 161 -10.39 8.90 -9.21
C ASP A 161 -9.66 10.24 -9.30
N ARG A 162 -10.03 11.17 -8.42
CA ARG A 162 -9.40 12.49 -8.36
C ARG A 162 -7.96 12.41 -7.89
N LEU A 163 -7.71 11.66 -6.81
CA LEU A 163 -6.36 11.44 -6.28
C LEU A 163 -5.45 10.79 -7.34
N SER A 164 -5.97 9.78 -8.04
CA SER A 164 -5.25 9.12 -9.15
C SER A 164 -4.90 10.13 -10.25
N ALA A 165 -5.87 10.92 -10.71
CA ALA A 165 -5.65 11.95 -11.73
C ALA A 165 -4.59 12.99 -11.30
N LEU A 166 -4.62 13.43 -10.04
CA LEU A 166 -3.63 14.38 -9.51
C LEU A 166 -2.22 13.77 -9.45
N LEU A 167 -2.09 12.54 -8.98
CA LEU A 167 -0.80 11.85 -8.90
C LEU A 167 -0.19 11.57 -10.29
N HIS A 168 -1.01 11.55 -11.34
CA HIS A 168 -0.54 11.45 -12.73
C HIS A 168 0.01 12.76 -13.29
N LEU A 169 -0.43 13.91 -12.78
CA LEU A 169 0.03 15.23 -13.21
C LEU A 169 1.30 15.68 -12.44
N GLU A 170 1.55 15.06 -11.30
CA GLU A 170 2.70 15.35 -10.45
C GLU A 170 4.02 14.77 -10.98
N SER A 171 5.13 15.42 -10.60
CA SER A 171 6.44 14.79 -10.76
C SER A 171 6.50 13.50 -9.93
N TRP A 172 7.18 12.45 -10.42
CA TRP A 172 7.26 11.21 -9.64
C TRP A 172 7.88 11.41 -8.26
N THR A 173 8.83 12.34 -8.10
CA THR A 173 9.46 12.61 -6.80
C THR A 173 8.43 13.14 -5.80
N THR A 174 7.56 14.05 -6.24
CA THR A 174 6.45 14.59 -5.46
C THR A 174 5.42 13.49 -5.18
N ALA A 175 5.01 12.74 -6.20
CA ALA A 175 4.06 11.64 -6.06
C ALA A 175 4.56 10.55 -5.09
N ASP A 176 5.82 10.10 -5.17
CA ASP A 176 6.40 9.12 -4.23
C ASP A 176 6.39 9.65 -2.79
N THR A 177 6.72 10.93 -2.61
CA THR A 177 6.69 11.57 -1.29
C THR A 177 5.27 11.57 -0.74
N LEU A 178 4.28 11.99 -1.54
CA LEU A 178 2.86 12.01 -1.14
C LEU A 178 2.34 10.59 -0.84
N LEU A 179 2.66 9.61 -1.68
CA LEU A 179 2.26 8.21 -1.48
C LEU A 179 2.83 7.61 -0.19
N ARG A 180 4.04 7.99 0.20
CA ARG A 180 4.61 7.56 1.48
C ARG A 180 3.93 8.19 2.69
N ARG A 181 3.32 9.38 2.54
CA ARG A 181 2.64 10.12 3.61
C ARG A 181 1.14 9.84 3.67
N LEU A 182 0.53 9.41 2.58
CA LEU A 182 -0.88 9.02 2.55
C LEU A 182 -1.16 7.83 3.50
N PRO A 183 -2.40 7.70 4.01
CA PRO A 183 -2.83 6.52 4.74
C PRO A 183 -2.63 5.26 3.90
N ALA A 184 -2.06 4.20 4.48
CA ALA A 184 -1.69 3.00 3.73
C ALA A 184 -2.90 2.33 3.05
N ALA A 185 -4.03 2.26 3.75
CA ALA A 185 -5.29 1.74 3.20
C ALA A 185 -5.73 2.53 1.95
N ARG A 186 -5.53 3.85 1.93
CA ARG A 186 -5.87 4.70 0.78
C ARG A 186 -4.99 4.36 -0.42
N VAL A 187 -3.68 4.29 -0.21
CA VAL A 187 -2.71 3.93 -1.28
C VAL A 187 -3.03 2.56 -1.90
N LEU A 188 -3.47 1.62 -1.07
CA LEU A 188 -3.82 0.26 -1.46
C LEU A 188 -5.22 0.14 -2.10
N ALA A 189 -6.13 1.07 -1.78
CA ALA A 189 -7.48 1.13 -2.37
C ALA A 189 -7.49 1.85 -3.71
N LEU A 190 -6.51 2.71 -3.97
CA LEU A 190 -6.36 3.37 -5.26
C LEU A 190 -6.33 2.32 -6.37
N SER A 191 -7.23 2.47 -7.32
CA SER A 191 -7.12 1.74 -8.58
C SER A 191 -6.01 2.40 -9.37
N TRP A 192 -4.92 1.67 -9.57
CA TRP A 192 -3.81 2.08 -10.43
C TRP A 192 -3.86 1.32 -11.75
N PRO A 193 -4.76 1.68 -12.69
CA PRO A 193 -4.60 1.23 -14.06
C PRO A 193 -3.45 2.01 -14.72
N PRO A 194 -2.79 1.46 -15.77
CA PRO A 194 -2.12 2.32 -16.72
C PRO A 194 -3.21 3.25 -17.27
N PRO A 195 -3.09 4.59 -17.18
CA PRO A 195 -4.03 5.44 -17.90
C PRO A 195 -4.19 4.88 -19.30
N ALA A 196 -5.41 4.80 -19.80
CA ALA A 196 -5.65 4.63 -21.24
C ALA A 196 -4.86 5.70 -22.04
N ASP A 197 -4.49 6.78 -21.35
CA ASP A 197 -3.57 7.81 -21.81
C ASP A 197 -2.09 7.38 -21.80
N THR A 198 -1.58 6.50 -20.92
CA THR A 198 -0.15 6.14 -20.90
C THR A 198 0.35 5.42 -22.14
N ASP A 199 -0.54 5.03 -23.07
CA ASP A 199 -0.11 4.61 -24.39
C ASP A 199 0.67 5.70 -25.14
N HIS A 200 0.47 6.99 -24.81
CA HIS A 200 1.32 8.07 -25.32
C HIS A 200 2.72 8.10 -24.67
N LEU A 201 2.94 7.45 -23.52
CA LEU A 201 4.24 7.40 -22.87
C LEU A 201 5.14 6.34 -23.51
N PRO A 202 6.44 6.65 -23.70
CA PRO A 202 7.43 5.64 -24.10
C PRO A 202 7.39 4.41 -23.17
N ARG A 203 7.50 3.21 -23.73
CA ARG A 203 7.47 1.93 -22.99
C ARG A 203 8.35 1.94 -21.73
N ARG A 204 9.56 2.51 -21.82
CA ARG A 204 10.48 2.63 -20.68
C ARG A 204 9.90 3.44 -19.52
N ASN A 205 9.15 4.50 -19.81
CA ASN A 205 8.51 5.32 -18.79
C ASN A 205 7.33 4.58 -18.15
N ARG A 206 6.56 3.82 -18.93
CA ARG A 206 5.51 2.93 -18.41
C ARG A 206 6.06 1.87 -17.47
N GLU A 207 7.14 1.18 -17.86
CA GLU A 207 7.79 0.17 -17.02
C GLU A 207 8.38 0.78 -15.74
N LEU A 208 9.03 1.95 -15.85
CA LEU A 208 9.57 2.67 -14.70
C LEU A 208 8.45 3.09 -13.74
N TRP A 209 7.36 3.62 -14.26
CA TRP A 209 6.19 4.01 -13.46
C TRP A 209 5.53 2.80 -12.79
N ALA A 210 5.30 1.70 -13.51
CA ALA A 210 4.74 0.48 -12.94
C ALA A 210 5.61 -0.10 -11.81
N ARG A 211 6.94 -0.12 -11.98
CA ARG A 211 7.88 -0.54 -10.92
C ARG A 211 7.78 0.35 -9.69
N ARG A 212 7.69 1.65 -9.91
CA ARG A 212 7.62 2.69 -8.88
C ARG A 212 6.31 2.64 -8.09
N VAL A 213 5.18 2.51 -8.77
CA VAL A 213 3.87 2.27 -8.17
C VAL A 213 3.85 0.96 -7.40
N GLY A 214 4.41 -0.13 -7.96
CA GLY A 214 4.55 -1.40 -7.25
C GLY A 214 5.38 -1.29 -5.97
N ALA A 215 6.45 -0.50 -5.98
CA ALA A 215 7.25 -0.21 -4.79
C ALA A 215 6.46 0.58 -3.74
N ALA A 216 5.67 1.57 -4.15
CA ALA A 216 4.79 2.34 -3.26
C ALA A 216 3.71 1.44 -2.62
N HIS A 217 3.06 0.56 -3.39
CA HIS A 217 2.10 -0.43 -2.87
C HIS A 217 2.76 -1.39 -1.88
N SER A 218 3.93 -1.93 -2.23
CA SER A 218 4.63 -2.83 -1.33
C SER A 218 5.10 -2.13 -0.05
N HIS A 219 5.35 -0.82 -0.08
CA HIS A 219 5.64 -0.04 1.11
C HIS A 219 4.37 0.20 1.95
N ALA A 220 3.26 0.62 1.32
CA ALA A 220 1.97 0.79 1.97
C ALA A 220 1.47 -0.52 2.61
N ALA A 221 1.57 -1.65 1.91
CA ALA A 221 1.22 -2.97 2.44
C ALA A 221 2.02 -3.33 3.70
N ARG A 222 3.32 -3.00 3.74
CA ARG A 222 4.15 -3.21 4.94
C ARG A 222 3.73 -2.31 6.10
N ARG A 223 3.46 -1.02 5.84
CA ARG A 223 2.95 -0.09 6.86
C ARG A 223 1.62 -0.56 7.43
N MET A 224 0.67 -0.88 6.56
CA MET A 224 -0.63 -1.40 6.98
C MET A 224 -0.50 -2.71 7.76
N ALA A 225 0.33 -3.66 7.33
CA ALA A 225 0.55 -4.88 8.09
C ALA A 225 1.10 -4.62 9.50
N ALA A 226 2.01 -3.64 9.67
CA ALA A 226 2.50 -3.24 10.98
C ALA A 226 1.40 -2.58 11.84
N ASP A 227 0.58 -1.71 11.24
CA ASP A 227 -0.56 -1.09 11.93
C ASP A 227 -1.59 -2.15 12.36
N LEU A 228 -1.90 -3.11 11.48
CA LEU A 228 -2.85 -4.20 11.72
C LEU A 228 -2.38 -5.21 12.78
N ALA A 229 -1.07 -5.32 12.99
CA ALA A 229 -0.51 -6.16 14.06
C ALA A 229 -0.82 -5.59 15.46
N ALA A 230 -1.08 -4.27 15.57
CA ALA A 230 -1.31 -3.59 16.84
C ALA A 230 -2.80 -3.34 17.18
N VAL A 231 -3.72 -3.54 16.23
CA VAL A 231 -5.16 -3.28 16.42
C VAL A 231 -5.97 -4.56 16.66
N PRO A 232 -7.13 -4.48 17.34
CA PRO A 232 -8.02 -5.62 17.55
C PRO A 232 -8.52 -6.26 16.24
N ASP A 233 -8.81 -7.56 16.30
CA ASP A 233 -9.12 -8.40 15.14
C ASP A 233 -10.31 -7.90 14.33
N ASP A 234 -11.38 -7.45 14.98
CA ASP A 234 -12.59 -6.97 14.30
C ASP A 234 -12.30 -5.72 13.46
N ARG A 235 -11.48 -4.80 14.00
CA ARG A 235 -11.03 -3.62 13.27
C ARG A 235 -10.08 -4.00 12.14
N ALA A 236 -9.14 -4.91 12.40
CA ALA A 236 -8.21 -5.37 11.38
C ALA A 236 -8.94 -6.03 10.20
N LEU A 237 -9.97 -6.83 10.48
CA LEU A 237 -10.83 -7.44 9.48
C LEU A 237 -11.65 -6.42 8.72
N ALA A 238 -12.25 -5.44 9.39
CA ALA A 238 -12.97 -4.37 8.73
C ALA A 238 -12.05 -3.61 7.74
N GLU A 239 -10.85 -3.22 8.19
CA GLU A 239 -9.88 -2.52 7.35
C GLU A 239 -9.37 -3.39 6.18
N LEU A 240 -9.06 -4.66 6.40
CA LEU A 240 -8.65 -5.58 5.32
C LEU A 240 -9.78 -5.85 4.32
N SER A 241 -11.01 -6.02 4.81
CA SER A 241 -12.17 -6.33 3.96
C SER A 241 -12.61 -5.16 3.09
N ALA A 242 -12.27 -3.93 3.47
CA ALA A 242 -12.48 -2.73 2.68
C ALA A 242 -11.49 -2.59 1.51
N LEU A 243 -10.41 -3.37 1.47
CA LEU A 243 -9.42 -3.32 0.40
C LEU A 243 -9.85 -4.15 -0.82
N PRO A 244 -9.41 -3.75 -2.04
CA PRO A 244 -9.40 -4.64 -3.19
C PRO A 244 -8.64 -5.95 -2.88
N ALA A 245 -9.12 -7.09 -3.38
CA ALA A 245 -8.60 -8.42 -3.04
C ALA A 245 -7.08 -8.56 -3.28
N GLY A 246 -6.57 -8.04 -4.41
CA GLY A 246 -5.13 -8.05 -4.71
C GLY A 246 -4.30 -7.26 -3.70
N SER A 247 -4.81 -6.13 -3.22
CA SER A 247 -4.15 -5.32 -2.19
C SER A 247 -4.22 -5.98 -0.82
N ALA A 248 -5.35 -6.59 -0.46
CA ALA A 248 -5.48 -7.37 0.75
C ALA A 248 -4.50 -8.57 0.78
N VAL A 249 -4.31 -9.26 -0.34
CA VAL A 249 -3.29 -10.32 -0.48
C VAL A 249 -1.89 -9.79 -0.19
N LEU A 250 -1.53 -8.60 -0.69
CA LEU A 250 -0.25 -7.97 -0.38
C LEU A 250 -0.07 -7.69 1.11
N VAL A 251 -1.11 -7.22 1.80
CA VAL A 251 -1.06 -6.97 3.25
C VAL A 251 -0.96 -8.27 4.03
N VAL A 252 -1.78 -9.27 3.72
CA VAL A 252 -1.78 -10.59 4.38
C VAL A 252 -0.42 -11.27 4.27
N ASN A 253 0.23 -11.20 3.10
CA ASN A 253 1.58 -11.74 2.90
C ASN A 253 2.69 -11.02 3.70
N ARG A 254 2.40 -9.87 4.32
CA ARG A 254 3.33 -9.10 5.16
C ARG A 254 3.04 -9.21 6.64
N LEU A 255 1.90 -9.77 7.03
CA LEU A 255 1.59 -10.08 8.41
C LEU A 255 2.41 -11.28 8.89
N ASP A 256 2.63 -11.36 10.20
CA ASP A 256 3.09 -12.60 10.83
C ASP A 256 2.12 -13.74 10.48
N GLU A 257 2.66 -14.94 10.27
CA GLU A 257 1.87 -16.10 9.87
C GLU A 257 0.74 -16.42 10.84
N THR A 258 1.00 -16.34 12.15
CA THR A 258 0.00 -16.60 13.20
C THR A 258 -1.11 -15.55 13.13
N ARG A 259 -0.73 -14.27 13.04
CA ARG A 259 -1.69 -13.16 12.93
C ARG A 259 -2.55 -13.27 11.69
N ALA A 260 -1.96 -13.58 10.54
CA ALA A 260 -2.66 -13.79 9.28
C ALA A 260 -3.64 -14.97 9.38
N THR A 261 -3.20 -16.10 9.92
CA THR A 261 -4.06 -17.28 10.15
C THR A 261 -5.25 -16.93 11.04
N ASP A 262 -5.06 -16.23 12.15
CA ASP A 262 -6.14 -15.87 13.07
C ASP A 262 -7.18 -14.97 12.41
N LEU A 263 -6.74 -13.93 11.69
CA LEU A 263 -7.64 -13.04 10.95
C LEU A 263 -8.41 -13.82 9.87
N LEU A 264 -7.72 -14.58 9.02
CA LEU A 264 -8.39 -15.38 7.98
C LEU A 264 -9.33 -16.44 8.57
N SER A 265 -9.06 -16.94 9.77
CA SER A 265 -9.92 -17.89 10.51
C SER A 265 -11.18 -17.25 11.09
N ARG A 266 -11.28 -15.92 11.13
CA ARG A 266 -12.46 -15.17 11.61
C ARG A 266 -13.21 -14.45 10.49
N ALA A 267 -12.53 -14.13 9.38
CA ALA A 267 -13.11 -13.40 8.26
C ALA A 267 -14.32 -14.08 7.58
N PRO A 268 -15.16 -13.37 6.81
CA PRO A 268 -16.22 -14.00 6.03
C PRO A 268 -15.66 -14.99 4.98
N ARG A 269 -16.25 -16.19 4.88
CA ARG A 269 -15.76 -17.26 3.97
C ARG A 269 -15.65 -16.83 2.50
N PRO A 270 -16.65 -16.13 1.91
CA PRO A 270 -16.56 -15.69 0.52
C PRO A 270 -15.40 -14.71 0.29
N TRP A 271 -15.08 -13.89 1.28
CA TRP A 271 -13.97 -12.95 1.20
C TRP A 271 -12.62 -13.68 1.22
N VAL A 272 -12.43 -14.66 2.12
CA VAL A 272 -11.21 -15.49 2.16
C VAL A 272 -11.04 -16.27 0.85
N ALA A 273 -12.12 -16.85 0.32
CA ALA A 273 -12.10 -17.53 -0.98
C ALA A 273 -11.66 -16.58 -2.09
N GLY A 274 -12.22 -15.36 -2.13
CA GLY A 274 -11.81 -14.31 -3.05
C GLY A 274 -10.31 -13.96 -2.96
N LEU A 275 -9.75 -13.86 -1.76
CA LEU A 275 -8.31 -13.62 -1.59
C LEU A 275 -7.45 -14.77 -2.14
N LEU A 276 -7.87 -16.02 -1.89
CA LEU A 276 -7.14 -17.21 -2.34
C LEU A 276 -7.19 -17.37 -3.87
N ASP A 277 -8.29 -16.95 -4.50
CA ASP A 277 -8.45 -16.89 -5.96
C ASP A 277 -7.57 -15.78 -6.58
N HIS A 278 -7.36 -14.65 -5.89
CA HIS A 278 -6.54 -13.52 -6.36
C HIS A 278 -5.02 -13.70 -6.16
N GLY A 279 -4.55 -14.93 -5.96
CA GLY A 279 -3.12 -15.24 -6.00
C GLY A 279 -2.40 -15.18 -4.66
N LEU A 280 -3.08 -15.46 -3.54
CA LEU A 280 -2.39 -15.81 -2.30
C LEU A 280 -1.64 -17.15 -2.51
N SER A 281 -0.39 -17.05 -2.96
CA SER A 281 0.45 -18.19 -3.39
C SER A 281 0.68 -19.22 -2.27
N GLN A 282 0.69 -18.75 -1.02
CA GLN A 282 0.79 -19.57 0.19
C GLN A 282 -0.58 -19.87 0.84
N GLY A 283 -1.65 -19.85 0.04
CA GLY A 283 -3.02 -20.06 0.52
C GLY A 283 -3.21 -21.35 1.32
N ALA A 284 -2.58 -22.45 0.89
CA ALA A 284 -2.68 -23.75 1.57
C ALA A 284 -2.14 -23.70 3.00
N LYS A 285 -1.02 -23.01 3.24
CA LYS A 285 -0.44 -22.85 4.58
C LYS A 285 -1.44 -22.27 5.58
N PHE A 286 -2.24 -21.29 5.16
CA PHE A 286 -3.27 -20.71 6.02
C PHE A 286 -4.42 -21.69 6.25
N LEU A 287 -4.89 -22.37 5.20
CA LEU A 287 -5.97 -23.36 5.28
C LEU A 287 -5.63 -24.57 6.17
N VAL A 288 -4.37 -25.02 6.15
CA VAL A 288 -3.88 -26.13 6.99
C VAL A 288 -4.07 -25.83 8.48
N ARG A 289 -3.86 -24.57 8.88
CA ARG A 289 -4.01 -24.12 10.28
C ARG A 289 -5.45 -23.76 10.66
N MET A 290 -6.37 -23.67 9.70
CA MET A 290 -7.79 -23.46 9.98
C MET A 290 -8.48 -24.74 10.47
N PRO A 291 -9.57 -24.63 11.25
CA PRO A 291 -10.44 -25.77 11.55
C PRO A 291 -10.86 -26.50 10.26
N PRO A 292 -10.92 -27.85 10.25
CA PRO A 292 -11.24 -28.65 9.07
C PRO A 292 -12.49 -28.18 8.32
N GLU A 293 -13.60 -28.07 9.04
CA GLU A 293 -14.90 -27.63 8.52
C GLU A 293 -14.84 -26.26 7.86
N ARG A 294 -14.03 -25.35 8.43
CA ARG A 294 -13.86 -24.01 7.92
C ARG A 294 -13.07 -23.99 6.62
N ALA A 295 -11.96 -24.73 6.54
CA ALA A 295 -11.16 -24.78 5.33
C ALA A 295 -11.95 -25.41 4.17
N GLU A 296 -12.70 -26.48 4.42
CA GLU A 296 -13.59 -27.10 3.42
C GLU A 296 -14.66 -26.10 2.95
N ALA A 297 -15.26 -25.35 3.88
CA ALA A 297 -16.24 -24.32 3.53
C ALA A 297 -15.63 -23.14 2.75
N VAL A 298 -14.34 -22.83 2.95
CA VAL A 298 -13.63 -21.84 2.14
C VAL A 298 -13.35 -22.40 0.75
N LEU A 299 -12.82 -23.64 0.64
CA LEU A 299 -12.58 -24.30 -0.65
C LEU A 299 -13.86 -24.43 -1.48
N ALA A 300 -14.98 -24.77 -0.85
CA ALA A 300 -16.29 -24.86 -1.50
C ALA A 300 -16.81 -23.50 -2.04
N ALA A 301 -16.30 -22.38 -1.50
CA ALA A 301 -16.64 -21.02 -1.95
C ALA A 301 -15.67 -20.46 -3.00
N MET A 302 -14.59 -21.18 -3.32
CA MET A 302 -13.58 -20.78 -4.30
C MET A 302 -13.94 -21.22 -5.71
N SER A 303 -13.20 -20.69 -6.70
CA SER A 303 -13.24 -21.26 -8.06
C SER A 303 -12.79 -22.74 -8.05
N PRO A 304 -13.47 -23.65 -8.79
CA PRO A 304 -13.12 -25.08 -8.79
C PRO A 304 -11.66 -25.35 -9.12
N ARG A 305 -11.14 -24.66 -10.15
CA ARG A 305 -9.74 -24.78 -10.58
C ARG A 305 -8.76 -24.46 -9.44
N ARG A 306 -9.05 -23.45 -8.62
CA ARG A 306 -8.18 -23.07 -7.52
C ARG A 306 -8.35 -24.01 -6.32
N ALA A 307 -9.57 -24.44 -6.03
CA ALA A 307 -9.84 -25.43 -4.98
C ALA A 307 -9.08 -26.74 -5.24
N ASP A 308 -9.12 -27.26 -6.47
CA ASP A 308 -8.40 -28.47 -6.90
C ASP A 308 -6.89 -28.36 -6.67
N LEU A 309 -6.30 -27.19 -6.99
CA LEU A 309 -4.89 -26.92 -6.76
C LEU A 309 -4.51 -26.90 -5.28
N LEU A 310 -5.44 -26.56 -4.39
CA LEU A 310 -5.18 -26.47 -2.95
C LEU A 310 -5.56 -27.75 -2.18
N HIS A 311 -6.40 -28.62 -2.73
CA HIS A 311 -6.82 -29.86 -2.06
C HIS A 311 -5.63 -30.79 -1.73
N GLY A 312 -4.73 -31.02 -2.68
CA GLY A 312 -3.53 -31.85 -2.46
C GLY A 312 -2.64 -31.30 -1.34
N PRO A 313 -2.16 -30.05 -1.44
CA PRO A 313 -1.39 -29.39 -0.40
C PRO A 313 -2.10 -29.34 0.96
N LEU A 314 -3.41 -29.06 1.00
CA LEU A 314 -4.17 -29.03 2.25
C LEU A 314 -4.21 -30.40 2.92
N ARG A 315 -4.47 -31.46 2.14
CA ARG A 315 -4.51 -32.83 2.65
C ARG A 315 -3.16 -33.22 3.25
N ILE A 316 -2.07 -32.99 2.50
CA ILE A 316 -0.71 -33.31 2.93
C ILE A 316 -0.27 -32.45 4.13
N GLY A 317 -0.57 -31.15 4.11
CA GLY A 317 -0.15 -30.22 5.15
C GLY A 317 -0.81 -30.48 6.51
N ARG A 318 -1.96 -31.15 6.54
CA ARG A 318 -2.67 -31.56 7.77
C ARG A 318 -2.15 -32.84 8.40
N LEU A 319 -1.35 -33.61 7.68
CA LEU A 319 -0.74 -34.82 8.21
C LEU A 319 0.32 -34.48 9.26
N SER A 320 0.56 -35.41 10.19
CA SER A 320 1.74 -35.30 11.06
C SER A 320 3.00 -35.29 10.19
N PRO A 321 4.13 -34.68 10.63
CA PRO A 321 5.36 -34.70 9.85
C PRO A 321 5.81 -36.10 9.43
N ARG A 322 5.53 -37.12 10.25
CA ARG A 322 5.84 -38.52 9.96
C ARG A 322 4.95 -39.10 8.87
N ASP A 323 3.65 -38.84 8.93
CA ASP A 323 2.70 -39.34 7.92
C ASP A 323 2.87 -38.61 6.59
N ALA A 324 3.12 -37.28 6.64
CA ALA A 324 3.50 -36.49 5.47
C ALA A 324 4.80 -37.04 4.83
N ALA A 325 5.80 -37.38 5.65
CA ALA A 325 7.05 -37.95 5.14
C ALA A 325 6.85 -39.33 4.49
N ALA A 326 5.98 -40.18 5.07
CA ALA A 326 5.63 -41.48 4.50
C ALA A 326 4.92 -41.32 3.16
N GLU A 327 4.00 -40.36 3.05
CA GLU A 327 3.28 -40.08 1.82
C GLU A 327 4.20 -39.51 0.72
N LEU A 328 5.16 -38.66 1.10
CA LEU A 328 6.13 -38.07 0.17
C LEU A 328 7.32 -38.97 -0.15
N ALA A 329 7.37 -40.19 0.38
CA ALA A 329 8.47 -41.13 0.14
C ALA A 329 8.62 -41.46 -1.35
N THR A 330 7.51 -41.49 -2.09
CA THR A 330 7.46 -41.81 -3.52
C THR A 330 7.17 -40.60 -4.42
N ALA A 331 6.92 -39.42 -3.84
CA ALA A 331 6.69 -38.19 -4.59
C ALA A 331 7.92 -37.83 -5.44
N THR A 332 7.76 -37.01 -6.48
CA THR A 332 8.92 -36.44 -7.19
C THR A 332 9.54 -35.30 -6.37
N VAL A 333 10.74 -34.83 -6.73
CA VAL A 333 11.30 -33.65 -6.06
C VAL A 333 10.49 -32.40 -6.42
N ASP A 334 10.03 -32.29 -7.66
CA ASP A 334 9.15 -31.21 -8.11
C ASP A 334 7.87 -31.13 -7.27
N ASP A 335 7.25 -32.26 -6.95
CA ASP A 335 6.07 -32.31 -6.06
C ASP A 335 6.37 -31.71 -4.68
N VAL A 336 7.53 -32.04 -4.10
CA VAL A 336 7.97 -31.52 -2.79
C VAL A 336 8.22 -30.01 -2.87
N VAL A 337 8.82 -29.52 -3.96
CA VAL A 337 9.06 -28.08 -4.19
C VAL A 337 7.74 -27.33 -4.36
N GLN A 338 6.78 -27.89 -5.10
CA GLN A 338 5.43 -27.29 -5.23
C GLN A 338 4.70 -27.26 -3.89
N LEU A 339 4.80 -28.31 -3.08
CA LEU A 339 4.23 -28.34 -1.74
C LEU A 339 4.88 -27.31 -0.81
N GLU A 340 6.19 -27.15 -0.87
CA GLU A 340 6.87 -26.08 -0.13
C GLU A 340 6.37 -24.69 -0.53
N ALA A 341 6.19 -24.43 -1.82
CA ALA A 341 5.66 -23.15 -2.30
C ALA A 341 4.28 -22.82 -1.71
N HIS A 342 3.50 -23.85 -1.33
CA HIS A 342 2.15 -23.72 -0.79
C HIS A 342 2.09 -23.78 0.74
N LEU A 343 2.95 -24.59 1.37
CA LEU A 343 2.94 -24.87 2.81
C LEU A 343 4.05 -24.16 3.60
N GLY A 344 5.04 -23.61 2.90
CA GLY A 344 6.18 -22.90 3.47
C GLY A 344 7.32 -23.83 3.94
N SER A 345 8.51 -23.25 4.08
CA SER A 345 9.73 -23.99 4.42
C SER A 345 9.70 -24.59 5.83
N ALA A 346 9.02 -23.96 6.80
CA ALA A 346 8.93 -24.50 8.16
C ALA A 346 8.21 -25.87 8.19
N TRP A 347 7.13 -26.01 7.43
CA TRP A 347 6.45 -27.30 7.25
C TRP A 347 7.36 -28.30 6.55
N LEU A 348 8.02 -27.90 5.46
CA LEU A 348 8.95 -28.77 4.73
C LEU A 348 10.04 -29.29 5.66
N TYR A 349 10.63 -28.44 6.50
CA TYR A 349 11.71 -28.82 7.40
C TYR A 349 11.26 -29.83 8.45
N ALA A 350 10.06 -29.66 9.01
CA ALA A 350 9.48 -30.65 9.92
C ALA A 350 9.29 -32.00 9.21
N THR A 351 8.75 -32.00 8.00
CA THR A 351 8.50 -33.21 7.20
C THR A 351 9.80 -33.89 6.79
N LEU A 352 10.79 -33.16 6.27
CA LEU A 352 12.11 -33.70 5.93
C LEU A 352 12.84 -34.23 7.16
N SER A 353 12.60 -33.67 8.35
CA SER A 353 13.16 -34.17 9.62
C SER A 353 12.57 -35.51 10.05
N ALA A 354 11.43 -35.93 9.51
CA ALA A 354 10.82 -37.23 9.75
C ALA A 354 11.08 -38.26 8.62
N MET A 355 11.65 -37.82 7.49
CA MET A 355 11.85 -38.63 6.28
C MET A 355 13.12 -39.50 6.35
N GLU A 356 13.30 -40.47 5.46
CA GLU A 356 14.56 -41.23 5.39
C GLU A 356 15.73 -40.33 4.93
N PRO A 357 16.92 -40.38 5.59
CA PRO A 357 18.03 -39.49 5.26
C PRO A 357 18.49 -39.54 3.79
N ALA A 358 18.44 -40.71 3.17
CA ALA A 358 18.76 -40.88 1.75
C ALA A 358 17.81 -40.09 0.84
N ARG A 359 16.52 -40.07 1.18
CA ARG A 359 15.50 -39.33 0.45
C ARG A 359 15.66 -37.82 0.67
N VAL A 360 15.92 -37.40 1.90
CA VAL A 360 16.25 -35.99 2.21
C VAL A 360 17.45 -35.54 1.39
N ALA A 361 18.51 -36.35 1.34
CA ALA A 361 19.70 -36.05 0.54
C ALA A 361 19.35 -35.91 -0.95
N ALA A 362 18.52 -36.79 -1.53
CA ALA A 362 18.09 -36.66 -2.91
C ALA A 362 17.34 -35.33 -3.19
N ILE A 363 16.41 -34.94 -2.31
CA ILE A 363 15.66 -33.68 -2.42
C ILE A 363 16.60 -32.47 -2.32
N LEU A 364 17.51 -32.46 -1.34
CA LEU A 364 18.49 -31.36 -1.19
C LEU A 364 19.46 -31.31 -2.38
N SER A 365 19.86 -32.48 -2.88
CA SER A 365 20.76 -32.62 -4.03
C SER A 365 20.18 -31.91 -5.25
N ASP A 366 18.93 -32.18 -5.58
CA ASP A 366 18.26 -31.59 -6.73
C ASP A 366 18.12 -30.05 -6.64
N ARG A 367 17.90 -29.51 -5.44
CA ARG A 367 17.85 -28.06 -5.19
C ARG A 367 19.20 -27.36 -5.35
N MET A 368 20.32 -28.08 -5.26
CA MET A 368 21.66 -27.52 -5.40
C MET A 368 22.09 -27.51 -6.86
N LEU A 369 22.24 -26.32 -7.43
CA LEU A 369 22.81 -26.15 -8.78
C LEU A 369 24.34 -26.16 -8.69
N PHE A 370 24.96 -27.27 -9.10
CA PHE A 370 26.41 -27.48 -9.04
C PHE A 370 26.97 -27.25 -7.62
N ASP A 371 27.86 -26.25 -7.47
CA ASP A 371 28.54 -25.89 -6.23
C ASP A 371 27.82 -24.77 -5.46
N HIS A 372 26.67 -24.31 -5.96
CA HIS A 372 25.85 -23.32 -5.27
C HIS A 372 24.89 -23.99 -4.29
N VAL A 373 25.05 -23.67 -3.01
CA VAL A 373 24.13 -24.08 -1.93
C VAL A 373 23.15 -22.93 -1.69
N PRO A 374 21.86 -23.11 -2.01
CA PRO A 374 20.83 -22.13 -1.68
C PRO A 374 20.79 -21.84 -0.16
N ALA A 375 20.52 -20.59 0.21
CA ALA A 375 20.56 -20.16 1.61
C ALA A 375 19.56 -20.94 2.51
N ASP A 376 18.40 -21.30 1.96
CA ASP A 376 17.38 -22.13 2.61
C ASP A 376 17.82 -23.59 2.81
N VAL A 377 18.61 -24.16 1.90
CA VAL A 377 19.23 -25.49 2.10
C VAL A 377 20.25 -25.43 3.24
N GLN A 378 21.05 -24.36 3.29
CA GLN A 378 22.01 -24.16 4.38
C GLN A 378 21.30 -24.07 5.74
N VAL A 379 20.30 -23.18 5.86
CA VAL A 379 19.51 -23.00 7.09
C VAL A 379 18.86 -24.32 7.52
N PHE A 380 18.32 -25.08 6.57
CA PHE A 380 17.75 -26.40 6.87
C PHE A 380 18.78 -27.38 7.44
N VAL A 381 19.94 -27.48 6.79
CA VAL A 381 21.01 -28.37 7.27
C VAL A 381 21.48 -27.96 8.65
N GLU A 382 21.70 -26.67 8.88
CA GLU A 382 22.13 -26.16 10.19
C GLU A 382 21.12 -26.43 11.31
N ALA A 383 19.82 -26.40 11.01
CA ALA A 383 18.74 -26.64 11.97
C ALA A 383 18.54 -28.12 12.35
N MET A 384 19.06 -29.08 11.56
CA MET A 384 18.92 -30.51 11.86
C MET A 384 19.75 -30.94 13.09
N PRO A 385 19.40 -32.01 13.82
CA PRO A 385 20.31 -32.59 14.82
C PRO A 385 21.61 -33.09 14.16
N THR A 386 22.77 -32.87 14.80
CA THR A 386 24.09 -33.22 14.25
C THR A 386 24.19 -34.67 13.71
N PRO A 387 23.70 -35.72 14.41
CA PRO A 387 23.77 -37.08 13.88
C PRO A 387 22.99 -37.25 12.57
N ARG A 388 21.86 -36.55 12.45
CA ARG A 388 21.02 -36.55 11.25
C ARG A 388 21.66 -35.76 10.12
N GLN A 389 22.24 -34.58 10.41
CA GLN A 389 23.05 -33.82 9.46
C GLN A 389 24.15 -34.71 8.87
N ALA A 390 24.91 -35.41 9.73
CA ALA A 390 25.99 -36.28 9.29
C ALA A 390 25.48 -37.41 8.37
N THR A 391 24.35 -38.03 8.71
CA THR A 391 23.74 -39.07 7.89
C THR A 391 23.27 -38.54 6.54
N VAL A 392 22.58 -37.39 6.50
CA VAL A 392 22.11 -36.76 5.25
C VAL A 392 23.30 -36.37 4.36
N LEU A 393 24.34 -35.76 4.93
CA LEU A 393 25.56 -35.37 4.21
C LEU A 393 26.30 -36.58 3.62
N ALA A 394 26.29 -37.72 4.31
CA ALA A 394 26.88 -38.95 3.81
C ALA A 394 26.15 -39.53 2.59
N TRP A 395 24.86 -39.20 2.41
CA TRP A 395 24.06 -39.62 1.24
C TRP A 395 24.12 -38.62 0.08
N LEU A 396 24.63 -37.41 0.29
CA LEU A 396 24.78 -36.42 -0.76
C LEU A 396 25.95 -36.74 -1.69
N PRO A 397 25.89 -36.35 -2.98
CA PRO A 397 27.06 -36.41 -3.85
C PRO A 397 28.24 -35.67 -3.21
N PRO A 398 29.47 -36.23 -3.21
CA PRO A 398 30.62 -35.67 -2.48
C PRO A 398 30.87 -34.18 -2.71
N ALA A 399 30.78 -33.71 -3.96
CA ALA A 399 30.96 -32.30 -4.31
C ALA A 399 29.90 -31.40 -3.65
N ARG A 400 28.63 -31.81 -3.69
CA ARG A 400 27.52 -31.09 -3.05
C ARG A 400 27.63 -31.10 -1.53
N ALA A 401 27.98 -32.25 -0.96
CA ALA A 401 28.20 -32.37 0.48
C ALA A 401 29.35 -31.47 0.96
N ALA A 402 30.46 -31.43 0.21
CA ALA A 402 31.57 -30.52 0.47
C ALA A 402 31.17 -29.04 0.33
N ALA A 403 30.35 -28.69 -0.67
CA ALA A 403 29.83 -27.34 -0.84
C ALA A 403 28.96 -26.90 0.36
N VAL A 404 28.12 -27.79 0.90
CA VAL A 404 27.34 -27.53 2.13
C VAL A 404 28.26 -27.34 3.32
N VAL A 405 29.21 -28.25 3.54
CA VAL A 405 30.19 -28.18 4.64
C VAL A 405 31.03 -26.91 4.58
N ALA A 406 31.37 -26.43 3.38
CA ALA A 406 32.11 -25.20 3.19
C ALA A 406 31.37 -23.95 3.73
N ARG A 407 30.04 -24.02 3.88
CA ARG A 407 29.21 -22.91 4.41
C ARG A 407 28.99 -22.96 5.92
N LEU A 408 29.17 -24.13 6.54
CA LEU A 408 29.01 -24.31 7.99
C LEU A 408 30.16 -23.66 8.77
N GLY A 409 29.96 -23.33 10.04
CA GLY A 409 31.04 -22.88 10.93
C GLY A 409 31.97 -24.03 11.36
N ASP A 410 33.25 -23.73 11.61
CA ASP A 410 34.28 -24.75 11.93
C ASP A 410 33.92 -25.64 13.12
N GLU A 411 33.28 -25.07 14.14
CA GLU A 411 32.83 -25.83 15.31
C GLU A 411 31.73 -26.83 14.95
N GLN A 412 30.81 -26.45 14.07
CA GLN A 412 29.77 -27.36 13.59
C GLN A 412 30.35 -28.45 12.70
N VAL A 413 31.33 -28.12 11.85
CA VAL A 413 32.04 -29.12 11.04
C VAL A 413 32.78 -30.12 11.92
N ARG A 414 33.44 -29.67 13.00
CA ARG A 414 34.07 -30.59 13.96
C ARG A 414 33.06 -31.56 14.55
N ARG A 415 31.91 -31.07 15.02
CA ARG A 415 30.83 -31.93 15.55
C ARG A 415 30.26 -32.88 14.50
N LEU A 416 30.17 -32.46 13.24
CA LEU A 416 29.76 -33.35 12.16
C LEU A 416 30.76 -34.49 11.95
N LEU A 417 32.05 -34.17 11.92
CA LEU A 417 33.11 -35.16 11.72
C LEU A 417 33.21 -36.15 12.89
N THR A 418 32.79 -35.79 14.11
CA THR A 418 32.74 -36.72 15.24
C THR A 418 31.58 -37.70 15.16
N GLU A 419 30.43 -37.31 14.59
CA GLU A 419 29.24 -38.16 14.45
C GLU A 419 29.25 -38.98 13.15
N MET A 420 30.07 -38.60 12.18
CA MET A 420 30.09 -39.21 10.85
C MET A 420 31.00 -40.44 10.79
N PRO A 421 30.60 -41.52 10.08
CA PRO A 421 31.51 -42.63 9.79
C PRO A 421 32.78 -42.14 9.09
N ALA A 422 33.94 -42.63 9.53
CA ALA A 422 35.25 -42.12 9.11
C ALA A 422 35.45 -42.09 7.59
N GLN A 423 34.89 -43.08 6.87
CA GLN A 423 34.91 -43.10 5.41
C GLN A 423 34.29 -41.84 4.80
N TRP A 424 33.11 -41.43 5.26
CA TRP A 424 32.41 -40.26 4.73
C TRP A 424 33.03 -38.97 5.23
N GLY A 425 33.43 -38.92 6.51
CA GLY A 425 34.14 -37.77 7.06
C GLY A 425 35.43 -37.47 6.30
N ALA A 426 36.17 -38.49 5.87
CA ALA A 426 37.37 -38.34 5.07
C ALA A 426 37.10 -37.72 3.69
N VAL A 427 35.98 -38.08 3.04
CA VAL A 427 35.58 -37.50 1.75
C VAL A 427 35.21 -36.03 1.91
N LEU A 428 34.45 -35.69 2.95
CA LEU A 428 34.10 -34.29 3.22
C LEU A 428 35.33 -33.46 3.54
N ALA A 429 36.22 -33.97 4.39
CA ALA A 429 37.47 -33.29 4.73
C ALA A 429 38.34 -33.05 3.49
N ALA A 430 38.45 -34.04 2.59
CA ALA A 430 39.22 -33.89 1.36
C ALA A 430 38.68 -32.78 0.44
N GLY A 431 37.36 -32.53 0.44
CA GLY A 431 36.72 -31.46 -0.34
C GLY A 431 36.87 -30.04 0.24
N MET A 432 37.42 -29.89 1.46
CA MET A 432 37.64 -28.58 2.08
C MET A 432 38.95 -27.92 1.60
N PRO A 433 39.06 -26.58 1.64
CA PRO A 433 40.33 -25.87 1.47
C PRO A 433 41.40 -26.39 2.44
N VAL A 434 42.65 -26.48 2.00
CA VAL A 434 43.74 -27.15 2.73
C VAL A 434 43.97 -26.53 4.12
N GLU A 435 43.98 -25.20 4.20
CA GLU A 435 44.20 -24.46 5.43
C GLU A 435 43.09 -24.72 6.44
N ARG A 436 41.84 -24.69 5.95
CA ARG A 436 40.65 -24.92 6.76
C ARG A 436 40.56 -26.37 7.22
N ARG A 437 40.82 -27.33 6.32
CA ARG A 437 40.91 -28.76 6.64
C ARG A 437 41.88 -28.98 7.78
N ARG A 438 43.11 -28.47 7.65
CA ARG A 438 44.16 -28.62 8.67
C ARG A 438 43.69 -28.04 10.00
N HIS A 439 43.15 -26.83 10.00
CA HIS A 439 42.62 -26.18 11.20
C HIS A 439 41.52 -27.02 11.90
N ILE A 440 40.57 -27.56 11.12
CA ILE A 440 39.49 -28.39 11.65
C ILE A 440 40.03 -29.70 12.22
N LEU A 441 40.90 -30.40 11.48
CA LEU A 441 41.48 -31.68 11.91
C LEU A 441 42.39 -31.53 13.13
N ASP A 442 43.16 -30.45 13.22
CA ASP A 442 44.01 -30.18 14.40
C ASP A 442 43.17 -29.98 15.68
N GLY A 443 41.94 -29.50 15.54
CA GLY A 443 40.98 -29.35 16.64
C GLY A 443 40.21 -30.64 17.02
N LEU A 444 40.35 -31.74 16.27
CA LEU A 444 39.66 -32.99 16.57
C LEU A 444 40.46 -33.89 17.55
N PRO A 445 39.77 -34.62 18.45
CA PRO A 445 40.42 -35.64 19.27
C PRO A 445 41.15 -36.68 18.42
N ARG A 446 42.33 -37.14 18.88
CA ARG A 446 43.16 -38.13 18.16
C ARG A 446 42.38 -39.38 17.76
N GLN A 447 41.46 -39.84 18.61
CA GLN A 447 40.62 -41.01 18.38
C GLN A 447 39.64 -40.85 17.19
N ILE A 448 39.30 -39.62 16.81
CA ILE A 448 38.46 -39.32 15.63
C ILE A 448 39.34 -38.99 14.42
N ARG A 449 40.40 -38.21 14.63
CA ARG A 449 41.32 -37.78 13.56
C ARG A 449 42.05 -38.95 12.88
N GLN A 450 42.48 -39.95 13.66
CA GLN A 450 43.27 -41.07 13.13
C GLN A 450 42.43 -41.92 12.14
N PRO A 451 41.21 -42.38 12.48
CA PRO A 451 40.33 -43.06 11.52
C PRO A 451 40.05 -42.26 10.24
N LEU A 452 39.85 -40.94 10.34
CA LEU A 452 39.64 -40.08 9.16
C LEU A 452 40.86 -40.07 8.24
N THR A 453 42.06 -39.95 8.82
CA THR A 453 43.34 -39.94 8.09
C THR A 453 43.59 -41.29 7.41
N ASP A 454 43.33 -42.39 8.11
CA ASP A 454 43.51 -43.74 7.58
C ASP A 454 42.50 -44.03 6.45
N ALA A 455 41.24 -43.59 6.62
CA ALA A 455 40.20 -43.71 5.59
C ALA A 455 40.51 -42.87 4.33
N ALA A 456 41.07 -41.68 4.49
CA ALA A 456 41.52 -40.88 3.36
C ALA A 456 42.70 -41.52 2.63
N ARG A 457 43.71 -41.99 3.38
CA ARG A 457 44.86 -42.69 2.80
C ARG A 457 44.42 -43.92 2.00
N ALA A 458 43.46 -44.69 2.52
CA ALA A 458 42.87 -45.83 1.82
C ALA A 458 42.19 -45.45 0.50
N ARG A 459 41.74 -44.20 0.35
CA ARG A 459 41.14 -43.64 -0.87
C ARG A 459 42.14 -42.91 -1.77
N GLY A 460 43.42 -42.92 -1.42
CA GLY A 460 44.45 -42.19 -2.16
C GLY A 460 44.37 -40.66 -1.99
N THR A 461 43.65 -40.17 -1.00
CA THR A 461 43.59 -38.74 -0.67
C THR A 461 44.47 -38.44 0.54
N ALA A 462 45.19 -37.32 0.50
CA ALA A 462 45.95 -36.82 1.63
C ALA A 462 45.09 -35.80 2.41
N LEU A 463 44.89 -36.04 3.71
CA LEU A 463 44.24 -35.08 4.62
C LEU A 463 45.26 -34.21 5.34
#